data_AF-A0A811ME97-F1
#
_entry.id   AF-A0A811ME97-F1
#
_cell.length_a   1.000
_cell.length_b   1.000
_cell.length_c   1.000
_cell.angle_alpha   90.00
_cell.angle_beta   90.00
_cell.angle_gamma   90.00
#
_symmetry.space_group_name_H-M   'P 1'
#
loop_
_entity.id
_entity.type
_entity.pdbx_description
1 polymer ?
#
loop_
_entity_poly.entity_id
_entity_poly.type
_entity_poly.pdbx_seq_one_letter_code
_entity_poly.pdbx_strand_id
1 'polypeptide(L)'
;MESSPWSNCHGDMRRTRTRSSGGGSGSGSGSGHAVFPPQCSHQDQSHSRRSASTNPSPPSPVPSSQPFFRPMEPRVFDDDDPVDRTPRPLRDDQQYRGANADGGAVALTTHCECSALARDASADDFAVLVHARAPGMAGAVGAAAPARAPLDLVTVLDVSGSMVGTKLGLLKQAMGFVIDNLGPRDRVCVVSFSSGANRLMRLARMSDAGKSLARRAVQSLAAGGGTNIGEALRRAAKVIDERMHRNAVASVVLLSDGQDTYTVPRRGGYGGRDANYDALVPPSFAYTGAGGPSAPVHTFGFGTDHDAAAMHTIAEATGGTFSFIEDEAAIQDAFAQCIGGLLSVTVQELRLDIACVHPGVRLRAVKSGSYGSRIDADGRSASVDVGELYADEERRFLLFLHVPRARPADDDDTHLVRVACVYRDTATGRGKNVAGEEDAKVRRPWGPVTSERSVEVERERVRVEATGGIAAARAAAERGAHAEAVEILRHRQRSVTRSAAARAGDSTCLALSRELREMRARVASRQRYELSGRAYVLAGLSSHAQQRATSRQMMSGGVAEATATRSGESAGERSVALATAGLTTSYMTPAMLDMLGRSRRSRELLQQRQQQTKERRRTF
;
A
#
# COMPACT_ATOMS: atom_id res chain seq x y z
N MET A 1 34.68 -25.38 -24.96
CA MET A 1 33.48 -25.75 -25.73
C MET A 1 32.47 -24.65 -25.52
N GLU A 2 32.36 -23.76 -26.49
CA GLU A 2 31.57 -22.54 -26.42
C GLU A 2 30.13 -22.74 -26.91
N SER A 3 29.23 -21.84 -26.49
CA SER A 3 28.34 -21.12 -27.43
C SER A 3 27.53 -20.02 -26.70
N SER A 4 27.98 -18.77 -26.82
CA SER A 4 27.07 -17.64 -27.05
C SER A 4 26.88 -17.50 -28.56
N PRO A 5 25.80 -16.85 -29.06
CA PRO A 5 25.75 -15.38 -29.17
C PRO A 5 24.42 -14.83 -28.59
N TRP A 6 24.04 -13.55 -28.63
CA TRP A 6 24.32 -12.43 -29.56
C TRP A 6 24.52 -11.09 -28.84
N SER A 7 25.13 -10.12 -29.53
CA SER A 7 25.26 -8.73 -29.07
C SER A 7 25.12 -7.72 -30.23
N ASN A 8 24.76 -6.49 -29.86
CA ASN A 8 24.80 -5.24 -30.64
C ASN A 8 24.05 -5.13 -31.97
N CYS A 9 23.19 -4.11 -32.05
CA CYS A 9 23.23 -3.15 -33.16
C CYS A 9 22.68 -1.78 -32.69
N HIS A 10 23.54 -0.75 -32.63
CA HIS A 10 23.10 0.64 -32.46
C HIS A 10 22.77 1.24 -33.83
N GLY A 11 21.68 2.00 -33.93
CA GLY A 11 21.33 2.78 -35.12
C GLY A 11 21.01 4.23 -34.75
N ASP A 12 21.95 5.13 -35.00
CA ASP A 12 21.78 6.59 -34.80
C ASP A 12 21.46 7.27 -36.14
N MET A 13 20.48 8.18 -36.16
CA MET A 13 20.11 8.92 -37.36
C MET A 13 19.58 10.34 -37.07
N ARG A 14 20.44 11.33 -37.30
CA ARG A 14 20.07 12.74 -37.50
C ARG A 14 20.25 13.14 -38.98
N ARG A 15 19.25 13.81 -39.58
CA ARG A 15 19.32 14.80 -40.69
C ARG A 15 17.89 15.27 -41.04
N THR A 16 17.44 16.50 -40.72
CA THR A 16 17.63 17.82 -41.39
C THR A 16 16.85 18.08 -42.70
N ARG A 17 15.83 18.95 -42.57
CA ARG A 17 15.12 19.85 -43.54
C ARG A 17 15.46 19.84 -45.05
N THR A 18 14.40 19.87 -45.88
CA THR A 18 14.06 20.83 -46.98
C THR A 18 12.55 20.62 -47.33
N ARG A 19 11.65 21.63 -47.50
CA ARG A 19 11.35 22.49 -48.68
C ARG A 19 11.35 21.76 -50.04
N SER A 20 10.39 21.89 -50.98
CA SER A 20 9.04 22.50 -51.06
C SER A 20 8.34 21.94 -52.36
N SER A 21 7.31 22.44 -53.07
CA SER A 21 6.48 23.68 -53.10
C SER A 21 5.30 23.52 -54.11
N GLY A 22 4.17 24.21 -53.93
CA GLY A 22 3.08 24.39 -54.95
C GLY A 22 1.69 23.86 -54.53
N GLY A 23 0.55 24.41 -55.00
CA GLY A 23 0.35 25.67 -55.73
C GLY A 23 -1.08 25.91 -56.28
N GLY A 24 -1.74 27.00 -55.85
CA GLY A 24 -2.96 27.62 -56.45
C GLY A 24 -4.33 26.94 -56.20
N SER A 25 -5.49 27.54 -56.50
CA SER A 25 -5.88 28.99 -56.59
C SER A 25 -7.37 29.18 -56.95
N GLY A 26 -8.05 30.19 -56.37
CA GLY A 26 -9.41 30.68 -56.73
C GLY A 26 -10.44 30.53 -55.59
N SER A 27 -11.21 31.51 -55.08
CA SER A 27 -11.99 32.66 -55.64
C SER A 27 -13.40 32.27 -56.14
N GLY A 28 -14.52 32.87 -55.69
CA GLY A 28 -14.72 33.85 -54.61
C GLY A 28 -16.11 34.54 -54.69
N SER A 29 -16.50 35.28 -53.63
CA SER A 29 -17.76 36.10 -53.50
C SER A 29 -19.10 35.34 -53.54
N GLY A 30 -20.20 35.85 -52.94
CA GLY A 30 -20.38 37.02 -52.07
C GLY A 30 -21.85 37.36 -51.76
N SER A 31 -22.12 38.12 -50.68
CA SER A 31 -23.45 38.59 -50.18
C SER A 31 -24.48 37.51 -49.77
N GLY A 32 -25.41 37.72 -48.84
CA GLY A 32 -25.51 38.76 -47.79
C GLY A 32 -26.85 39.50 -47.73
N HIS A 33 -27.65 39.29 -46.67
CA HIS A 33 -28.54 40.27 -46.00
C HIS A 33 -29.29 39.60 -44.82
N ALA A 34 -29.77 40.39 -43.85
CA ALA A 34 -30.62 39.95 -42.74
C ALA A 34 -31.66 41.03 -42.37
N VAL A 35 -32.92 40.64 -42.12
CA VAL A 35 -34.03 41.49 -41.66
C VAL A 35 -35.00 40.66 -40.78
N PHE A 36 -35.57 41.27 -39.74
CA PHE A 36 -36.64 40.77 -38.85
C PHE A 36 -37.87 41.72 -38.94
N PRO A 37 -39.03 41.40 -38.33
CA PRO A 37 -39.97 40.31 -38.56
C PRO A 37 -41.26 40.86 -39.24
N PRO A 38 -42.45 40.25 -39.09
CA PRO A 38 -43.33 40.72 -38.00
C PRO A 38 -44.19 39.63 -37.34
N GLN A 39 -44.90 40.01 -36.27
CA GLN A 39 -46.01 39.23 -35.69
C GLN A 39 -47.29 39.40 -36.52
N CYS A 40 -48.19 38.41 -36.50
CA CYS A 40 -49.60 38.65 -36.80
C CYS A 40 -50.48 37.70 -35.96
N SER A 41 -51.49 38.26 -35.31
CA SER A 41 -52.45 37.53 -34.47
C SER A 41 -53.72 37.20 -35.25
N HIS A 42 -54.24 35.98 -35.10
CA HIS A 42 -55.64 35.70 -35.41
C HIS A 42 -56.31 34.96 -34.26
N GLN A 43 -57.42 35.52 -33.80
CA GLN A 43 -58.46 34.77 -33.10
C GLN A 43 -59.23 33.96 -34.15
N ASP A 44 -59.74 32.81 -33.76
CA ASP A 44 -60.95 32.27 -34.40
C ASP A 44 -61.82 31.57 -33.34
N GLN A 45 -63.14 31.64 -33.50
CA GLN A 45 -64.13 31.08 -32.58
C GLN A 45 -64.97 30.03 -33.30
N SER A 46 -64.91 28.78 -32.86
CA SER A 46 -65.88 27.77 -33.28
C SER A 46 -66.53 27.09 -32.06
N HIS A 47 -67.84 27.32 -31.91
CA HIS A 47 -68.63 26.61 -30.91
C HIS A 47 -68.89 25.16 -31.35
N SER A 48 -68.70 24.21 -30.45
CA SER A 48 -69.35 22.91 -30.52
C SER A 48 -69.75 22.45 -29.12
N ARG A 49 -71.05 22.20 -28.92
CA ARG A 49 -71.58 21.66 -27.67
C ARG A 49 -71.55 20.14 -27.72
N ARG A 50 -70.98 19.48 -26.70
CA ARG A 50 -71.34 18.11 -26.28
C ARG A 50 -71.26 17.98 -24.77
N SER A 51 -71.94 16.96 -24.24
CA SER A 51 -72.44 16.91 -22.87
C SER A 51 -71.52 16.22 -21.87
N ALA A 52 -71.51 16.78 -20.65
CA ALA A 52 -71.25 16.18 -19.33
C ALA A 52 -70.61 14.78 -19.25
N SER A 53 -69.44 14.73 -18.59
CA SER A 53 -69.08 13.64 -17.68
C SER A 53 -68.20 14.20 -16.55
N THR A 54 -68.55 13.89 -15.30
CA THR A 54 -67.81 14.35 -14.11
C THR A 54 -66.86 13.28 -13.61
N ASN A 55 -65.56 13.55 -13.64
CA ASN A 55 -64.55 12.82 -12.84
C ASN A 55 -63.41 13.78 -12.46
N PRO A 56 -62.97 13.82 -11.20
CA PRO A 56 -61.86 14.66 -10.78
C PRO A 56 -60.52 14.06 -11.23
N SER A 57 -59.66 14.86 -11.86
CA SER A 57 -58.28 14.47 -12.16
C SER A 57 -57.46 14.31 -10.87
N PRO A 58 -56.53 13.35 -10.78
CA PRO A 58 -55.60 13.27 -9.66
C PRO A 58 -54.67 14.50 -9.64
N PRO A 59 -54.26 14.99 -8.46
CA PRO A 59 -53.35 16.13 -8.37
C PRO A 59 -52.00 15.80 -8.99
N SER A 60 -51.43 16.74 -9.75
CA SER A 60 -50.10 16.60 -10.33
C SER A 60 -49.04 16.41 -9.23
N PRO A 61 -48.04 15.54 -9.43
CA PRO A 61 -46.99 15.36 -8.44
C PRO A 61 -46.22 16.67 -8.24
N VAL A 62 -46.12 17.12 -6.99
CA VAL A 62 -45.32 18.29 -6.62
C VAL A 62 -43.88 18.06 -7.07
N PRO A 63 -43.22 19.01 -7.77
CA PRO A 63 -41.83 18.84 -8.15
C PRO A 63 -40.98 18.65 -6.88
N SER A 64 -40.26 17.53 -6.83
CA SER A 64 -39.47 17.16 -5.66
C SER A 64 -38.39 18.20 -5.37
N SER A 65 -38.15 18.40 -4.06
CA SER A 65 -37.08 19.20 -3.46
C SER A 65 -35.95 19.63 -4.39
N GLN A 66 -35.73 20.95 -4.49
CA GLN A 66 -34.56 21.54 -5.16
C GLN A 66 -33.27 20.78 -4.79
N PRO A 67 -32.33 20.58 -5.73
CA PRO A 67 -31.10 19.86 -5.44
C PRO A 67 -30.34 20.56 -4.32
N PHE A 68 -29.94 19.79 -3.30
CA PHE A 68 -29.01 20.26 -2.27
C PHE A 68 -27.83 20.98 -2.93
N PHE A 69 -27.46 22.15 -2.40
CA PHE A 69 -26.29 22.91 -2.84
C PHE A 69 -25.07 21.98 -2.92
N ARG A 70 -24.69 21.57 -4.14
CA ARG A 70 -23.32 21.18 -4.44
C ARG A 70 -22.52 22.48 -4.49
N PRO A 71 -21.55 22.72 -3.59
CA PRO A 71 -20.64 23.85 -3.77
C PRO A 71 -19.97 23.70 -5.14
N MET A 72 -19.90 24.79 -5.90
CA MET A 72 -19.26 24.75 -7.21
C MET A 72 -17.79 24.38 -7.01
N GLU A 73 -17.37 23.22 -7.51
CA GLU A 73 -16.06 22.65 -7.20
C GLU A 73 -14.95 23.63 -7.67
N PRO A 74 -14.04 24.07 -6.78
CA PRO A 74 -13.12 25.14 -7.10
C PRO A 74 -12.09 24.69 -8.15
N ARG A 75 -11.64 25.64 -8.98
CA ARG A 75 -10.70 25.37 -10.07
C ARG A 75 -9.32 24.95 -9.57
N VAL A 76 -8.94 25.35 -8.36
CA VAL A 76 -7.73 24.97 -7.64
C VAL A 76 -8.15 24.43 -6.27
N PHE A 77 -7.37 23.53 -5.68
CA PHE A 77 -7.63 22.90 -4.38
C PHE A 77 -6.74 23.45 -3.25
N ASP A 78 -6.55 24.78 -3.25
CA ASP A 78 -5.79 25.60 -2.31
C ASP A 78 -6.62 26.03 -1.07
N ASP A 79 -7.81 25.45 -0.88
CA ASP A 79 -8.75 25.73 0.21
C ASP A 79 -8.58 24.80 1.43
N ASP A 80 -7.41 24.22 1.65
CA ASP A 80 -7.12 23.31 2.76
C ASP A 80 -6.97 24.03 4.12
N ASP A 81 -7.31 23.33 5.22
CA ASP A 81 -7.14 23.91 6.57
C ASP A 81 -5.65 24.08 6.91
N PRO A 82 -5.22 25.21 7.50
CA PRO A 82 -3.82 25.43 7.83
C PRO A 82 -3.30 24.39 8.82
N VAL A 83 -2.07 23.91 8.63
CA VAL A 83 -1.40 23.03 9.60
C VAL A 83 -0.91 23.80 10.82
N ASP A 84 -0.81 23.12 11.98
CA ASP A 84 -0.19 23.72 13.16
C ASP A 84 1.30 23.91 12.89
N ARG A 85 1.71 25.18 12.75
CA ARG A 85 3.12 25.54 12.58
C ARG A 85 3.91 25.06 13.80
N THR A 86 4.69 24.00 13.61
CA THR A 86 5.90 23.81 14.42
C THR A 86 6.75 25.07 14.30
N PRO A 87 7.42 25.53 15.39
CA PRO A 87 8.33 26.66 15.30
C PRO A 87 9.37 26.40 14.20
N ARG A 88 9.70 27.44 13.41
CA ARG A 88 10.79 27.34 12.42
C ARG A 88 12.03 26.81 13.14
N PRO A 89 12.75 25.80 12.58
CA PRO A 89 14.09 25.53 13.06
C PRO A 89 14.90 26.82 12.94
N LEU A 90 15.69 27.12 13.97
CA LEU A 90 16.76 28.11 13.86
C LEU A 90 17.73 27.64 12.77
N ARG A 91 18.40 28.60 12.13
CA ARG A 91 19.22 28.37 10.92
C ARG A 91 20.31 27.32 11.14
N ASP A 92 20.75 26.71 10.04
CA ASP A 92 21.87 25.78 10.04
C ASP A 92 23.14 26.42 10.61
N ASP A 93 23.56 25.96 11.79
CA ASP A 93 24.95 26.07 12.24
C ASP A 93 25.65 24.73 12.00
N GLN A 94 26.75 24.78 11.25
CA GLN A 94 27.50 23.59 10.85
C GLN A 94 28.32 23.04 12.03
N GLN A 95 27.82 22.00 12.70
CA GLN A 95 28.69 21.16 13.52
C GLN A 95 28.34 19.66 13.47
N TYR A 96 28.87 19.00 12.44
CA TYR A 96 29.08 17.55 12.45
C TYR A 96 30.03 17.17 13.60
N ARG A 97 29.48 16.63 14.69
CA ARG A 97 30.18 15.75 15.62
C ARG A 97 29.20 14.73 16.19
N GLY A 98 29.63 13.48 16.28
CA GLY A 98 28.77 12.36 16.64
C GLY A 98 28.31 12.43 18.10
N ALA A 99 27.00 12.27 18.30
CA ALA A 99 26.40 12.00 19.59
C ALA A 99 25.59 10.68 19.47
N ASN A 100 26.18 9.57 19.91
CA ASN A 100 25.46 8.31 20.09
C ASN A 100 24.75 8.31 21.44
N ALA A 101 23.56 7.68 21.49
CA ALA A 101 22.65 7.58 22.64
C ALA A 101 22.20 8.97 23.20
N ASP A 102 20.94 9.33 23.11
CA ASP A 102 19.85 8.60 23.77
C ASP A 102 18.50 8.71 23.03
N GLY A 103 17.57 7.79 23.30
CA GLY A 103 16.14 7.88 22.93
C GLY A 103 15.75 8.06 21.44
N GLY A 104 15.39 6.96 20.76
CA GLY A 104 14.55 7.03 19.55
C GLY A 104 15.28 7.24 18.21
N ALA A 105 16.21 6.35 17.89
CA ALA A 105 16.81 6.21 16.57
C ALA A 105 16.28 4.97 15.81
N VAL A 106 16.49 4.89 14.49
CA VAL A 106 16.36 3.63 13.74
C VAL A 106 17.48 2.69 14.19
N ALA A 107 17.12 1.50 14.67
CA ALA A 107 18.08 0.46 15.02
C ALA A 107 18.52 -0.30 13.76
N LEU A 108 19.83 -0.48 13.59
CA LEU A 108 20.44 -1.22 12.49
C LEU A 108 21.25 -2.40 13.05
N THR A 109 20.80 -3.63 12.83
CA THR A 109 21.53 -4.86 13.21
C THR A 109 21.92 -5.66 11.98
N THR A 110 23.00 -6.45 12.08
CA THR A 110 23.46 -7.32 10.99
C THR A 110 23.72 -8.74 11.48
N HIS A 111 23.37 -9.73 10.65
CA HIS A 111 23.53 -11.15 10.97
C HIS A 111 24.22 -11.87 9.81
N CYS A 112 25.41 -12.43 10.06
CA CYS A 112 26.13 -13.27 9.10
C CYS A 112 25.53 -14.68 9.02
N GLU A 113 25.61 -15.35 7.86
CA GLU A 113 25.08 -16.72 7.67
C GLU A 113 25.70 -17.73 8.65
N CYS A 114 26.98 -17.57 8.98
CA CYS A 114 27.67 -18.27 10.05
C CYS A 114 28.68 -17.33 10.74
N SER A 115 29.13 -17.67 11.95
CA SER A 115 30.01 -16.81 12.78
C SER A 115 31.50 -16.84 12.38
N ALA A 116 31.89 -17.83 11.58
CA ALA A 116 33.27 -18.10 11.21
C ALA A 116 33.33 -18.78 9.83
N LEU A 117 34.43 -18.53 9.11
CA LEU A 117 34.84 -19.22 7.88
C LEU A 117 36.30 -19.65 8.04
N ALA A 118 36.70 -20.80 7.49
CA ALA A 118 38.11 -21.18 7.50
C ALA A 118 38.97 -20.09 6.83
N ARG A 119 40.18 -19.87 7.34
CA ARG A 119 41.07 -18.80 6.87
C ARG A 119 41.41 -18.95 5.37
N ASP A 120 41.62 -20.19 4.91
CA ASP A 120 41.88 -20.56 3.52
C ASP A 120 40.63 -20.67 2.63
N ALA A 121 39.42 -20.53 3.19
CA ALA A 121 38.17 -20.61 2.46
C ALA A 121 37.69 -19.26 1.91
N SER A 122 37.15 -19.29 0.70
CA SER A 122 36.39 -18.22 0.04
C SER A 122 34.95 -18.67 -0.19
N ALA A 123 34.01 -17.73 -0.22
CA ALA A 123 32.59 -18.01 -0.46
C ALA A 123 31.99 -16.91 -1.35
N ASP A 124 31.39 -17.27 -2.48
CA ASP A 124 30.84 -16.28 -3.45
C ASP A 124 29.42 -15.79 -3.15
N ASP A 125 28.61 -16.61 -2.46
CA ASP A 125 27.20 -16.35 -2.13
C ASP A 125 26.97 -16.28 -0.60
N PHE A 126 27.94 -15.74 0.15
CA PHE A 126 27.84 -15.61 1.59
C PHE A 126 26.74 -14.62 1.97
N ALA A 127 25.71 -15.05 2.70
CA ALA A 127 24.63 -14.16 3.08
C ALA A 127 24.94 -13.34 4.33
N VAL A 128 24.65 -12.04 4.25
CA VAL A 128 24.53 -11.14 5.42
C VAL A 128 23.13 -10.54 5.39
N LEU A 129 22.38 -10.74 6.48
CA LEU A 129 21.11 -10.09 6.71
C LEU A 129 21.35 -8.72 7.35
N VAL A 130 20.86 -7.66 6.69
CA VAL A 130 20.69 -6.34 7.30
C VAL A 130 19.26 -6.22 7.81
N HIS A 131 19.11 -5.78 9.06
CA HIS A 131 17.82 -5.57 9.69
C HIS A 131 17.73 -4.13 10.21
N ALA A 132 16.75 -3.39 9.70
CA ALA A 132 16.43 -2.02 10.14
C ALA A 132 15.07 -2.01 10.84
N ARG A 133 15.03 -1.52 12.08
CA ARG A 133 13.79 -1.39 12.87
C ARG A 133 13.54 0.08 13.26
N ALA A 134 12.33 0.55 13.03
CA ALA A 134 11.92 1.90 13.41
C ALA A 134 11.72 2.04 14.93
N PRO A 135 12.00 3.22 15.53
CA PRO A 135 11.75 3.46 16.94
C PRO A 135 10.25 3.36 17.26
N GLY A 136 9.94 2.70 18.37
CA GLY A 136 8.58 2.58 18.91
C GLY A 136 8.09 3.84 19.61
N MET A 137 6.77 4.08 19.60
CA MET A 137 6.16 5.29 20.18
C MET A 137 6.34 5.44 21.71
N ALA A 138 6.69 4.36 22.41
CA ALA A 138 6.74 4.31 23.88
C ALA A 138 8.11 4.69 24.49
N GLY A 139 9.12 5.02 23.68
CA GLY A 139 10.52 5.16 24.13
C GLY A 139 10.85 6.35 25.05
N ALA A 140 9.89 7.24 25.36
CA ALA A 140 10.11 8.45 26.15
C ALA A 140 9.61 8.28 27.60
N VAL A 141 10.35 7.53 28.43
CA VAL A 141 10.02 7.38 29.86
C VAL A 141 10.29 8.70 30.58
N GLY A 142 9.25 9.31 31.18
CA GLY A 142 9.36 10.51 32.01
C GLY A 142 9.11 11.85 31.29
N ALA A 143 9.01 11.86 29.96
CA ALA A 143 8.51 13.01 29.20
C ALA A 143 7.09 12.72 28.68
N ALA A 144 6.31 13.78 28.35
CA ALA A 144 5.03 13.60 27.71
C ALA A 144 5.21 12.85 26.37
N ALA A 145 4.46 11.76 26.18
CA ALA A 145 4.67 10.83 25.07
C ALA A 145 4.74 11.58 23.71
N PRO A 146 5.74 11.28 22.85
CA PRO A 146 6.01 12.07 21.65
C PRO A 146 4.76 12.09 20.76
N ALA A 147 4.21 13.28 20.56
CA ALA A 147 2.98 13.46 19.80
C ALA A 147 3.18 12.96 18.36
N ARG A 148 2.29 12.06 17.90
CA ARG A 148 2.39 11.47 16.55
C ARG A 148 2.50 12.55 15.47
N ALA A 149 3.20 12.21 14.40
CA ALA A 149 3.20 13.00 13.18
C ALA A 149 1.74 13.17 12.67
N PRO A 150 1.29 14.41 12.39
CA PRO A 150 -0.01 14.64 11.77
C PRO A 150 -0.08 14.02 10.37
N LEU A 151 -1.28 13.54 10.00
CA LEU A 151 -1.57 12.90 8.72
C LEU A 151 -2.40 13.80 7.78
N ASP A 152 -2.05 13.85 6.50
CA ASP A 152 -2.93 14.24 5.40
C ASP A 152 -3.50 12.97 4.74
N LEU A 153 -4.81 12.71 4.92
CA LEU A 153 -5.48 11.53 4.36
C LEU A 153 -6.46 11.93 3.24
N VAL A 154 -6.28 11.40 2.04
CA VAL A 154 -7.28 11.47 0.97
C VAL A 154 -7.94 10.10 0.82
N THR A 155 -9.24 10.00 1.12
CA THR A 155 -9.99 8.77 0.87
C THR A 155 -10.72 8.85 -0.46
N VAL A 156 -10.53 7.82 -1.29
CA VAL A 156 -11.07 7.68 -2.65
C VAL A 156 -12.03 6.50 -2.63
N LEU A 157 -13.32 6.81 -2.62
CA LEU A 157 -14.39 5.89 -2.26
C LEU A 157 -15.28 5.60 -3.47
N ASP A 158 -15.34 4.33 -3.87
CA ASP A 158 -16.22 3.87 -4.94
C ASP A 158 -17.69 3.98 -4.52
N VAL A 159 -18.49 4.58 -5.40
CA VAL A 159 -19.94 4.70 -5.32
C VAL A 159 -20.61 4.31 -6.65
N SER A 160 -20.02 3.38 -7.38
CA SER A 160 -20.62 2.73 -8.55
C SER A 160 -21.85 1.88 -8.18
N GLY A 161 -22.56 1.35 -9.19
CA GLY A 161 -23.78 0.57 -8.98
C GLY A 161 -23.60 -0.76 -8.21
N SER A 162 -22.41 -1.33 -8.17
CA SER A 162 -22.11 -2.57 -7.43
C SER A 162 -22.08 -2.35 -5.90
N MET A 163 -21.78 -1.12 -5.45
CA MET A 163 -21.74 -0.75 -4.04
C MET A 163 -23.12 -0.58 -3.36
N VAL A 164 -24.23 -0.77 -4.08
CA VAL A 164 -25.59 -0.62 -3.56
C VAL A 164 -25.86 -1.56 -2.37
N GLY A 165 -26.55 -1.05 -1.34
CA GLY A 165 -26.99 -1.85 -0.19
C GLY A 165 -25.90 -1.99 0.88
N THR A 166 -25.60 -3.24 1.26
CA THR A 166 -24.76 -3.58 2.42
C THR A 166 -23.34 -3.02 2.30
N LYS A 167 -22.73 -3.12 1.11
CA LYS A 167 -21.36 -2.65 0.82
C LYS A 167 -21.15 -1.19 1.19
N LEU A 168 -21.94 -0.27 0.63
CA LEU A 168 -21.89 1.16 0.97
C LEU A 168 -22.27 1.42 2.44
N GLY A 169 -23.17 0.62 3.02
CA GLY A 169 -23.50 0.70 4.45
C GLY A 169 -22.29 0.43 5.36
N LEU A 170 -21.53 -0.62 5.06
CA LEU A 170 -20.33 -1.02 5.80
C LEU A 170 -19.16 -0.06 5.52
N LEU A 171 -19.00 0.44 4.29
CA LEU A 171 -18.06 1.52 3.95
C LEU A 171 -18.32 2.77 4.79
N LYS A 172 -19.59 3.21 4.92
CA LYS A 172 -19.97 4.36 5.75
C LYS A 172 -19.65 4.13 7.24
N GLN A 173 -19.79 2.91 7.74
CA GLN A 173 -19.41 2.53 9.11
C GLN A 173 -17.89 2.55 9.30
N ALA A 174 -17.14 1.94 8.39
CA ALA A 174 -15.67 1.91 8.42
C ALA A 174 -15.07 3.33 8.35
N MET A 175 -15.55 4.16 7.42
CA MET A 175 -15.16 5.57 7.35
C MET A 175 -15.55 6.36 8.62
N GLY A 176 -16.67 6.02 9.25
CA GLY A 176 -17.04 6.55 10.57
C GLY A 176 -16.00 6.24 11.64
N PHE A 177 -15.56 4.99 11.74
CA PHE A 177 -14.50 4.55 12.66
C PHE A 177 -13.15 5.24 12.39
N VAL A 178 -12.78 5.46 11.11
CA VAL A 178 -11.57 6.22 10.75
C VAL A 178 -11.66 7.66 11.24
N ILE A 179 -12.75 8.36 10.92
CA ILE A 179 -12.97 9.77 11.34
C ILE A 179 -12.90 9.92 12.86
N ASP A 180 -13.35 8.92 13.63
CA ASP A 180 -13.28 8.94 15.09
C ASP A 180 -11.85 8.81 15.66
N ASN A 181 -10.99 7.96 15.07
CA ASN A 181 -9.62 7.72 15.55
C ASN A 181 -8.58 8.76 15.06
N LEU A 182 -8.94 9.62 14.12
CA LEU A 182 -8.14 10.79 13.73
C LEU A 182 -8.19 11.89 14.79
N GLY A 183 -7.08 12.63 14.95
CA GLY A 183 -6.91 13.70 15.92
C GLY A 183 -7.06 15.09 15.29
N PRO A 184 -7.16 16.17 16.09
CA PRO A 184 -7.46 17.53 15.60
C PRO A 184 -6.35 18.17 14.73
N ARG A 185 -5.18 17.52 14.60
CA ARG A 185 -4.07 17.91 13.73
C ARG A 185 -4.08 17.18 12.38
N ASP A 186 -4.72 16.01 12.32
CA ASP A 186 -4.87 15.23 11.10
C ASP A 186 -5.93 15.88 10.20
N ARG A 187 -5.77 15.76 8.88
CA ARG A 187 -6.68 16.34 7.88
C ARG A 187 -7.23 15.26 6.95
N VAL A 188 -8.49 15.37 6.58
CA VAL A 188 -9.17 14.44 5.66
C VAL A 188 -9.77 15.19 4.48
N CYS A 189 -9.59 14.64 3.29
CA CYS A 189 -10.40 14.93 2.11
C CYS A 189 -11.14 13.65 1.68
N VAL A 190 -12.42 13.76 1.36
CA VAL A 190 -13.23 12.64 0.82
C VAL A 190 -13.51 12.90 -0.65
N VAL A 191 -13.01 12.01 -1.51
CA VAL A 191 -13.32 11.93 -2.94
C VAL A 191 -14.23 10.73 -3.17
N SER A 192 -15.38 10.95 -3.80
CA SER A 192 -16.28 9.86 -4.23
C SER A 192 -16.25 9.73 -5.74
N PHE A 193 -16.19 8.50 -6.26
CA PHE A 193 -16.17 8.28 -7.70
C PHE A 193 -17.14 7.19 -8.15
N SER A 194 -17.71 7.39 -9.33
CA SER A 194 -18.37 6.33 -10.11
C SER A 194 -17.99 6.51 -11.58
N SER A 195 -18.89 7.00 -12.44
CA SER A 195 -18.57 7.36 -13.84
C SER A 195 -17.61 8.55 -13.95
N GLY A 196 -17.51 9.37 -12.90
CA GLY A 196 -16.52 10.43 -12.72
C GLY A 196 -16.28 10.67 -11.23
N ALA A 197 -15.30 11.49 -10.88
CA ALA A 197 -14.82 11.69 -9.51
C ALA A 197 -15.13 13.09 -8.98
N ASN A 198 -15.66 13.19 -7.76
CA ASN A 198 -16.11 14.43 -7.12
C ASN A 198 -15.43 14.61 -5.76
N ARG A 199 -14.88 15.80 -5.47
CA ARG A 199 -14.37 16.15 -4.14
C ARG A 199 -15.53 16.58 -3.23
N LEU A 200 -15.94 15.73 -2.28
CA LEU A 200 -17.10 15.98 -1.40
C LEU A 200 -16.81 16.97 -0.26
N MET A 201 -15.54 17.11 0.12
CA MET A 201 -15.07 18.10 1.08
C MET A 201 -13.61 18.48 0.76
N ARG A 202 -13.23 19.72 1.07
CA ARG A 202 -11.83 20.16 1.08
C ARG A 202 -11.03 19.42 2.15
N LEU A 203 -9.70 19.45 2.05
CA LEU A 203 -8.79 18.84 3.04
C LEU A 203 -8.87 19.59 4.38
N ALA A 204 -9.70 19.09 5.30
CA ALA A 204 -10.06 19.77 6.53
C ALA A 204 -9.57 19.01 7.79
N ARG A 205 -9.23 19.74 8.85
CA ARG A 205 -8.77 19.19 10.14
C ARG A 205 -9.86 18.38 10.82
N MET A 206 -9.50 17.27 11.46
CA MET A 206 -10.42 16.45 12.26
C MET A 206 -10.65 17.02 13.68
N SER A 207 -10.92 18.33 13.77
CA SER A 207 -11.62 18.95 14.90
C SER A 207 -13.09 18.50 14.94
N ASP A 208 -13.85 18.77 16.00
CA ASP A 208 -15.25 18.33 16.09
C ASP A 208 -16.13 18.85 14.93
N ALA A 209 -15.86 20.07 14.46
CA ALA A 209 -16.51 20.66 13.29
C ALA A 209 -16.12 19.93 11.99
N GLY A 210 -14.85 19.58 11.82
CA GLY A 210 -14.35 18.87 10.63
C GLY A 210 -14.70 17.38 10.61
N LYS A 211 -14.70 16.70 11.77
CA LYS A 211 -15.28 15.35 11.93
C LYS A 211 -16.77 15.37 11.60
N SER A 212 -17.51 16.38 12.05
CA SER A 212 -18.93 16.55 11.69
C SER A 212 -19.14 16.80 10.21
N LEU A 213 -18.25 17.56 9.55
CA LEU A 213 -18.25 17.75 8.09
C LEU A 213 -17.97 16.43 7.34
N ALA A 214 -16.91 15.71 7.73
CA ALA A 214 -16.54 14.44 7.12
C ALA A 214 -17.63 13.37 7.31
N ARG A 215 -18.26 13.30 8.48
CA ARG A 215 -19.43 12.43 8.71
C ARG A 215 -20.59 12.78 7.79
N ARG A 216 -20.91 14.07 7.58
CA ARG A 216 -21.96 14.49 6.63
C ARG A 216 -21.61 14.11 5.18
N ALA A 217 -20.36 14.34 4.75
CA ALA A 217 -19.89 13.94 3.43
C ALA A 217 -20.03 12.43 3.21
N VAL A 218 -19.52 11.61 4.13
CA VAL A 218 -19.62 10.14 4.10
C VAL A 218 -21.09 9.68 4.11
N GLN A 219 -21.95 10.27 4.94
CA GLN A 219 -23.37 9.89 4.96
C GLN A 219 -24.12 10.29 3.68
N SER A 220 -23.68 11.35 2.98
CA SER A 220 -24.24 11.78 1.69
C SER A 220 -23.90 10.89 0.49
N LEU A 221 -22.92 9.96 0.62
CA LEU A 221 -22.58 9.01 -0.45
C LEU A 221 -23.82 8.20 -0.87
N ALA A 222 -24.06 8.10 -2.18
CA ALA A 222 -25.12 7.30 -2.78
C ALA A 222 -24.56 6.55 -3.99
N ALA A 223 -24.85 5.25 -4.10
CA ALA A 223 -24.33 4.38 -5.14
C ALA A 223 -25.09 4.53 -6.48
N GLY A 224 -24.36 4.62 -7.59
CA GLY A 224 -24.89 4.71 -8.95
C GLY A 224 -23.85 5.17 -9.98
N GLY A 225 -23.89 4.59 -11.17
CA GLY A 225 -22.93 4.81 -12.26
C GLY A 225 -21.95 3.66 -12.45
N GLY A 226 -21.01 3.82 -13.37
CA GLY A 226 -19.88 2.89 -13.61
C GLY A 226 -18.70 3.16 -12.68
N THR A 227 -17.48 2.78 -13.07
CA THR A 227 -16.29 2.83 -12.20
C THR A 227 -15.09 3.41 -12.95
N ASN A 228 -14.65 4.62 -12.59
CA ASN A 228 -13.60 5.40 -13.24
C ASN A 228 -12.45 5.69 -12.26
N ILE A 229 -11.56 4.72 -12.08
CA ILE A 229 -10.45 4.77 -11.11
C ILE A 229 -9.42 5.81 -11.56
N GLY A 230 -9.15 5.89 -12.87
CA GLY A 230 -8.18 6.83 -13.44
C GLY A 230 -8.54 8.30 -13.20
N GLU A 231 -9.83 8.68 -13.18
CA GLU A 231 -10.24 10.03 -12.77
C GLU A 231 -10.19 10.22 -11.25
N ALA A 232 -10.55 9.19 -10.48
CA ALA A 232 -10.52 9.23 -9.02
C ALA A 232 -9.10 9.47 -8.49
N LEU A 233 -8.11 8.79 -9.05
CA LEU A 233 -6.69 9.00 -8.72
C LEU A 233 -6.18 10.37 -9.19
N ARG A 234 -6.53 10.84 -10.39
CA ARG A 234 -6.20 12.20 -10.84
C ARG A 234 -6.80 13.28 -9.92
N ARG A 235 -8.02 13.07 -9.42
CA ARG A 235 -8.69 13.96 -8.46
C ARG A 235 -7.98 13.94 -7.10
N ALA A 236 -7.53 12.78 -6.64
CA ALA A 236 -6.75 12.65 -5.40
C ALA A 236 -5.36 13.27 -5.50
N ALA A 237 -4.65 13.06 -6.63
CA ALA A 237 -3.37 13.71 -6.92
C ALA A 237 -3.51 15.22 -6.87
N LYS A 238 -4.51 15.78 -7.54
CA LYS A 238 -4.81 17.23 -7.48
C LYS A 238 -4.97 17.75 -6.04
N VAL A 239 -5.63 17.00 -5.15
CA VAL A 239 -5.77 17.38 -3.72
C VAL A 239 -4.43 17.31 -2.96
N ILE A 240 -3.55 16.37 -3.31
CA ILE A 240 -2.22 16.26 -2.71
C ILE A 240 -1.26 17.33 -3.25
N ASP A 241 -1.32 17.62 -4.55
CA ASP A 241 -0.37 18.49 -5.24
C ASP A 241 -0.64 19.99 -4.99
N GLU A 242 -1.91 20.42 -5.09
CA GLU A 242 -2.31 21.84 -5.00
C GLU A 242 -2.49 22.37 -3.57
N ARG A 243 -2.39 21.52 -2.53
CA ARG A 243 -2.59 21.93 -1.13
C ARG A 243 -1.54 22.95 -0.66
N MET A 244 -2.02 24.05 -0.07
CA MET A 244 -1.22 25.17 0.43
C MET A 244 -0.41 24.81 1.68
N HIS A 245 -0.95 23.90 2.50
CA HIS A 245 -0.31 23.43 3.71
C HIS A 245 -0.09 21.92 3.64
N ARG A 246 0.99 21.43 4.26
CA ARG A 246 1.39 20.01 4.19
C ARG A 246 1.68 19.51 5.60
N ASN A 247 1.00 18.45 6.02
CA ASN A 247 1.40 17.70 7.20
C ASN A 247 2.65 16.86 6.88
N ALA A 248 3.29 16.28 7.90
CA ALA A 248 4.49 15.47 7.71
C ALA A 248 4.19 14.20 6.90
N VAL A 249 3.15 13.45 7.29
CA VAL A 249 2.70 12.24 6.57
C VAL A 249 1.58 12.61 5.60
N ALA A 250 1.59 12.04 4.40
CA ALA A 250 0.49 12.13 3.44
C ALA A 250 0.22 10.78 2.79
N SER A 251 -1.04 10.38 2.68
CA SER A 251 -1.42 9.05 2.18
C SER A 251 -2.78 9.07 1.49
N VAL A 252 -2.97 8.18 0.52
CA VAL A 252 -4.23 7.98 -0.20
C VAL A 252 -4.77 6.59 0.08
N VAL A 253 -6.06 6.49 0.41
CA VAL A 253 -6.75 5.21 0.59
C VAL A 253 -7.82 5.07 -0.50
N LEU A 254 -7.59 4.17 -1.45
CA LEU A 254 -8.53 3.82 -2.51
C LEU A 254 -9.27 2.53 -2.15
N LEU A 255 -10.60 2.56 -2.15
CA LEU A 255 -11.42 1.34 -2.07
C LEU A 255 -12.36 1.25 -3.27
N SER A 256 -12.43 0.06 -3.87
CA SER A 256 -13.33 -0.29 -4.98
C SER A 256 -13.76 -1.76 -4.87
N ASP A 257 -14.99 -2.04 -5.29
CA ASP A 257 -15.51 -3.39 -5.49
C ASP A 257 -15.63 -3.77 -6.98
N GLY A 258 -15.18 -2.91 -7.88
CA GLY A 258 -15.42 -3.02 -9.33
C GLY A 258 -14.16 -3.02 -10.20
N GLN A 259 -14.38 -3.08 -11.51
CA GLN A 259 -13.36 -3.01 -12.56
C GLN A 259 -13.37 -1.59 -13.16
N ASP A 260 -12.23 -1.03 -13.58
CA ASP A 260 -12.27 0.26 -14.31
C ASP A 260 -12.97 0.09 -15.67
N THR A 261 -14.03 0.87 -15.91
CA THR A 261 -14.88 0.78 -17.10
C THR A 261 -14.66 1.89 -18.13
N TYR A 262 -13.67 2.77 -17.94
CA TYR A 262 -13.52 4.01 -18.72
C TYR A 262 -12.11 4.29 -19.21
N THR A 263 -11.12 4.10 -18.35
CA THR A 263 -9.69 4.37 -18.60
C THR A 263 -8.99 3.17 -19.20
N VAL A 264 -9.38 1.96 -18.80
CA VAL A 264 -8.86 0.69 -19.35
C VAL A 264 -9.85 0.15 -20.40
N PRO A 265 -9.56 0.26 -21.71
CA PRO A 265 -10.48 -0.21 -22.73
C PRO A 265 -10.52 -1.74 -22.75
N ARG A 266 -11.73 -2.32 -22.53
CA ARG A 266 -12.02 -3.73 -22.88
C ARG A 266 -11.83 -3.93 -24.39
N ARG A 267 -10.61 -4.29 -24.82
CA ARG A 267 -10.35 -4.81 -26.16
C ARG A 267 -11.01 -6.18 -26.30
N GLY A 268 -12.25 -6.19 -26.78
CA GLY A 268 -12.97 -7.41 -27.13
C GLY A 268 -12.22 -8.18 -28.23
N GLY A 269 -11.67 -9.34 -27.86
CA GLY A 269 -10.96 -10.22 -28.77
C GLY A 269 -10.44 -11.46 -28.03
N TYR A 270 -10.52 -12.62 -28.67
CA TYR A 270 -9.95 -13.87 -28.13
C TYR A 270 -8.42 -13.83 -28.28
N GLY A 271 -7.76 -13.18 -27.32
CA GLY A 271 -6.31 -13.02 -27.29
C GLY A 271 -5.93 -11.95 -26.27
N GLY A 272 -5.59 -12.38 -25.06
CA GLY A 272 -5.18 -11.48 -23.98
C GLY A 272 -3.96 -10.66 -24.39
N ARG A 273 -4.05 -9.35 -24.26
CA ARG A 273 -2.93 -8.41 -24.36
C ARG A 273 -3.14 -7.32 -23.32
N ASP A 274 -2.07 -6.98 -22.62
CA ASP A 274 -2.17 -6.49 -21.25
C ASP A 274 -2.89 -5.14 -21.13
N ALA A 275 -3.78 -5.06 -20.15
CA ALA A 275 -4.34 -3.80 -19.69
C ALA A 275 -3.19 -2.98 -19.06
N ASN A 276 -2.86 -1.85 -19.65
CA ASN A 276 -1.82 -0.97 -19.12
C ASN A 276 -2.36 -0.19 -17.91
N TYR A 277 -2.34 -0.83 -16.75
CA TYR A 277 -2.79 -0.25 -15.49
C TYR A 277 -1.87 0.86 -14.97
N ASP A 278 -0.61 0.95 -15.43
CA ASP A 278 0.29 2.06 -15.09
C ASP A 278 -0.30 3.40 -15.55
N ALA A 279 -1.08 3.41 -16.63
CA ALA A 279 -1.80 4.58 -17.13
C ALA A 279 -2.94 5.08 -16.21
N LEU A 280 -3.31 4.32 -15.16
CA LEU A 280 -4.21 4.80 -14.10
C LEU A 280 -3.48 5.69 -13.08
N VAL A 281 -2.16 5.56 -12.97
CA VAL A 281 -1.35 6.18 -11.91
C VAL A 281 -0.93 7.60 -12.33
N PRO A 282 -1.32 8.65 -11.59
CA PRO A 282 -0.85 10.01 -11.85
C PRO A 282 0.68 10.11 -11.67
N PRO A 283 1.41 10.85 -12.54
CA PRO A 283 2.87 10.96 -12.42
C PRO A 283 3.38 11.53 -11.10
N SER A 284 2.58 12.31 -10.35
CA SER A 284 2.92 12.79 -9.01
C SER A 284 2.80 11.73 -7.90
N PHE A 285 2.09 10.62 -8.16
CA PHE A 285 2.06 9.46 -7.26
C PHE A 285 3.08 8.38 -7.63
N ALA A 286 3.61 8.37 -8.85
CA ALA A 286 4.58 7.37 -9.30
C ALA A 286 5.85 7.36 -8.41
N TYR A 287 6.15 6.22 -7.80
CA TYR A 287 7.30 6.06 -6.93
C TYR A 287 8.59 5.91 -7.76
N THR A 288 9.37 6.98 -7.85
CA THR A 288 10.61 7.03 -8.64
C THR A 288 11.86 6.62 -7.87
N GLY A 289 11.75 6.33 -6.56
CA GLY A 289 12.86 6.18 -5.62
C GLY A 289 13.67 7.47 -5.35
N ALA A 290 13.53 8.50 -6.19
CA ALA A 290 14.36 9.69 -6.22
C ALA A 290 13.77 10.88 -5.46
N GLY A 291 13.52 10.73 -4.15
CA GLY A 291 13.35 11.85 -3.20
C GLY A 291 12.16 12.80 -3.42
N GLY A 292 11.21 12.47 -4.28
CA GLY A 292 9.98 13.25 -4.46
C GLY A 292 8.91 12.86 -3.42
N PRO A 293 8.17 13.82 -2.82
CA PRO A 293 7.13 13.53 -1.84
C PRO A 293 5.83 13.04 -2.51
N SER A 294 5.86 11.83 -3.05
CA SER A 294 4.67 11.07 -3.45
C SER A 294 3.92 10.58 -2.21
N ALA A 295 2.59 10.65 -2.23
CA ALA A 295 1.73 10.06 -1.22
C ALA A 295 1.34 8.63 -1.65
N PRO A 296 1.70 7.57 -0.91
CA PRO A 296 1.41 6.19 -1.29
C PRO A 296 -0.09 5.92 -1.37
N VAL A 297 -0.51 5.15 -2.39
CA VAL A 297 -1.90 4.77 -2.61
C VAL A 297 -2.14 3.35 -2.09
N HIS A 298 -2.75 3.25 -0.91
CA HIS A 298 -3.14 1.98 -0.32
C HIS A 298 -4.49 1.56 -0.92
N THR A 299 -4.52 0.40 -1.57
CA THR A 299 -5.69 -0.07 -2.34
C THR A 299 -6.39 -1.22 -1.61
N PHE A 300 -7.72 -1.14 -1.55
CA PHE A 300 -8.59 -2.11 -0.89
C PHE A 300 -9.55 -2.69 -1.93
N GLY A 301 -9.23 -3.90 -2.41
CA GLY A 301 -10.12 -4.69 -3.24
C GLY A 301 -11.21 -5.34 -2.38
N PHE A 302 -12.46 -4.99 -2.64
CA PHE A 302 -13.61 -5.43 -1.85
C PHE A 302 -14.43 -6.48 -2.62
N GLY A 303 -14.73 -7.61 -1.99
CA GLY A 303 -15.47 -8.70 -2.62
C GLY A 303 -14.75 -9.34 -3.81
N THR A 304 -15.43 -10.21 -4.55
CA THR A 304 -14.84 -10.99 -5.65
C THR A 304 -14.73 -10.24 -6.98
N ASP A 305 -15.38 -9.09 -7.10
CA ASP A 305 -15.70 -8.49 -8.40
C ASP A 305 -14.74 -7.35 -8.81
N HIS A 306 -13.83 -6.97 -7.90
CA HIS A 306 -12.88 -5.88 -8.08
C HIS A 306 -11.72 -6.25 -9.02
N ASP A 307 -11.12 -5.25 -9.70
CA ASP A 307 -9.92 -5.48 -10.49
C ASP A 307 -8.67 -5.59 -9.60
N ALA A 308 -8.41 -6.81 -9.14
CA ALA A 308 -7.26 -7.15 -8.32
C ALA A 308 -5.92 -6.80 -9.02
N ALA A 309 -5.85 -6.84 -10.35
CA ALA A 309 -4.64 -6.51 -11.09
C ALA A 309 -4.41 -4.99 -11.10
N ALA A 310 -5.43 -4.21 -11.47
CA ALA A 310 -5.38 -2.74 -11.39
C ALA A 310 -5.01 -2.27 -9.98
N MET A 311 -5.72 -2.76 -8.96
CA MET A 311 -5.54 -2.34 -7.57
C MET A 311 -4.16 -2.70 -7.03
N HIS A 312 -3.58 -3.84 -7.46
CA HIS A 312 -2.20 -4.20 -7.12
C HIS A 312 -1.18 -3.30 -7.82
N THR A 313 -1.32 -3.06 -9.13
CA THR A 313 -0.41 -2.19 -9.90
C THR A 313 -0.42 -0.75 -9.38
N ILE A 314 -1.59 -0.20 -9.05
CA ILE A 314 -1.71 1.14 -8.44
C ILE A 314 -0.97 1.22 -7.09
N ALA A 315 -1.07 0.19 -6.26
CA ALA A 315 -0.34 0.14 -4.98
C ALA A 315 1.18 0.01 -5.20
N GLU A 316 1.61 -0.94 -6.03
CA GLU A 316 3.02 -1.21 -6.32
C GLU A 316 3.72 0.02 -6.93
N ALA A 317 3.13 0.63 -7.96
CA ALA A 317 3.67 1.80 -8.66
C ALA A 317 3.71 3.09 -7.81
N THR A 318 3.05 3.12 -6.65
CA THR A 318 3.01 4.28 -5.74
C THR A 318 3.67 4.02 -4.37
N GLY A 319 4.19 2.81 -4.14
CA GLY A 319 4.74 2.40 -2.84
C GLY A 319 3.68 2.13 -1.75
N GLY A 320 2.39 2.12 -2.11
CA GLY A 320 1.29 1.76 -1.22
C GLY A 320 1.03 0.25 -1.15
N THR A 321 0.14 -0.17 -0.26
CA THR A 321 -0.17 -1.60 -0.02
C THR A 321 -1.48 -2.03 -0.69
N PHE A 322 -1.51 -3.18 -1.35
CA PHE A 322 -2.77 -3.81 -1.78
C PHE A 322 -3.30 -4.80 -0.73
N SER A 323 -4.53 -4.57 -0.27
CA SER A 323 -5.27 -5.45 0.65
C SER A 323 -6.53 -6.01 -0.01
N PHE A 324 -6.87 -7.25 0.32
CA PHE A 324 -8.02 -7.97 -0.21
C PHE A 324 -9.02 -8.32 0.90
N ILE A 325 -10.24 -7.81 0.78
CA ILE A 325 -11.35 -8.01 1.72
C ILE A 325 -12.35 -8.97 1.05
N GLU A 326 -12.37 -10.23 1.49
CA GLU A 326 -13.22 -11.28 0.89
C GLU A 326 -14.63 -11.30 1.52
N ASP A 327 -14.72 -11.13 2.84
CA ASP A 327 -15.97 -10.94 3.58
C ASP A 327 -16.21 -9.46 3.88
N GLU A 328 -17.40 -8.98 3.53
CA GLU A 328 -17.83 -7.59 3.69
C GLU A 328 -17.66 -7.09 5.13
N ALA A 329 -17.87 -7.95 6.14
CA ALA A 329 -17.78 -7.59 7.55
C ALA A 329 -16.36 -7.28 8.05
N ALA A 330 -15.32 -7.60 7.25
CA ALA A 330 -13.91 -7.33 7.57
C ALA A 330 -13.40 -5.95 7.12
N ILE A 331 -14.16 -5.18 6.34
CA ILE A 331 -13.75 -3.85 5.84
C ILE A 331 -13.28 -2.89 6.93
N GLN A 332 -13.98 -2.84 8.07
CA GLN A 332 -13.60 -1.96 9.18
C GLN A 332 -12.28 -2.42 9.85
N ASP A 333 -12.06 -3.73 9.98
CA ASP A 333 -10.82 -4.28 10.53
C ASP A 333 -9.63 -4.01 9.59
N ALA A 334 -9.84 -4.07 8.27
CA ALA A 334 -8.82 -3.73 7.27
C ALA A 334 -8.47 -2.23 7.28
N PHE A 335 -9.48 -1.36 7.38
CA PHE A 335 -9.26 0.08 7.53
C PHE A 335 -8.56 0.40 8.85
N ALA A 336 -8.92 -0.28 9.93
CA ALA A 336 -8.27 -0.15 11.23
C ALA A 336 -6.79 -0.56 11.20
N GLN A 337 -6.45 -1.69 10.56
CA GLN A 337 -5.07 -2.12 10.36
C GLN A 337 -4.24 -1.05 9.62
N CYS A 338 -4.75 -0.54 8.50
CA CYS A 338 -4.05 0.47 7.70
C CYS A 338 -3.86 1.80 8.46
N ILE A 339 -4.94 2.31 9.07
CA ILE A 339 -4.91 3.57 9.84
C ILE A 339 -4.04 3.44 11.10
N GLY A 340 -3.93 2.26 11.71
CA GLY A 340 -2.96 1.99 12.78
C GLY A 340 -1.50 2.18 12.34
N GLY A 341 -1.17 1.80 11.09
CA GLY A 341 0.12 2.10 10.48
C GLY A 341 0.31 3.58 10.16
N LEU A 342 -0.62 4.18 9.40
CA LEU A 342 -0.52 5.58 8.96
C LEU A 342 -0.50 6.61 10.11
N LEU A 343 -1.06 6.25 11.28
CA LEU A 343 -1.01 7.09 12.49
C LEU A 343 0.16 6.76 13.42
N SER A 344 1.12 5.95 12.97
CA SER A 344 2.35 5.61 13.70
C SER A 344 3.63 5.76 12.87
N VAL A 345 3.64 6.47 11.73
CA VAL A 345 4.88 6.76 10.97
C VAL A 345 5.87 7.56 11.84
N THR A 346 7.01 6.96 12.19
CA THR A 346 8.10 7.61 12.94
C THR A 346 9.29 7.99 12.06
N VAL A 347 9.36 7.42 10.86
CA VAL A 347 10.50 7.50 9.93
C VAL A 347 10.00 7.76 8.52
N GLN A 348 10.59 8.74 7.84
CA GLN A 348 10.37 9.07 6.43
C GLN A 348 11.71 9.15 5.67
N GLU A 349 11.67 9.08 4.35
CA GLU A 349 12.85 9.25 3.47
C GLU A 349 14.04 8.33 3.85
N LEU A 350 13.77 7.18 4.48
CA LEU A 350 14.79 6.24 4.92
C LEU A 350 15.51 5.64 3.72
N ARG A 351 16.83 5.80 3.72
CA ARG A 351 17.76 5.12 2.84
C ARG A 351 18.82 4.43 3.68
N LEU A 352 19.11 3.17 3.35
CA LEU A 352 20.27 2.46 3.86
C LEU A 352 21.44 2.65 2.90
N ASP A 353 22.62 2.90 3.44
CA ASP A 353 23.90 2.93 2.71
C ASP A 353 24.80 1.83 3.29
N ILE A 354 25.36 1.00 2.40
CA ILE A 354 26.06 -0.24 2.73
C ILE A 354 27.44 -0.19 2.07
N ALA A 355 28.51 -0.45 2.83
CA ALA A 355 29.89 -0.38 2.34
C ALA A 355 30.71 -1.60 2.76
N CYS A 356 31.35 -2.27 1.80
CA CYS A 356 32.25 -3.39 2.02
C CYS A 356 33.57 -2.93 2.65
N VAL A 357 33.82 -3.31 3.90
CA VAL A 357 34.97 -2.84 4.69
C VAL A 357 36.27 -3.43 4.15
N HIS A 358 36.41 -4.77 4.18
CA HIS A 358 37.60 -5.45 3.67
C HIS A 358 37.72 -5.32 2.13
N PRO A 359 38.90 -4.96 1.57
CA PRO A 359 39.06 -4.59 0.16
C PRO A 359 38.77 -5.71 -0.86
N GLY A 360 38.88 -6.97 -0.45
CA GLY A 360 38.55 -8.14 -1.26
C GLY A 360 37.08 -8.59 -1.17
N VAL A 361 36.28 -8.04 -0.26
CA VAL A 361 34.84 -8.33 -0.16
C VAL A 361 34.10 -7.55 -1.26
N ARG A 362 33.10 -8.20 -1.90
CA ARG A 362 32.30 -7.59 -2.97
C ARG A 362 30.83 -7.99 -2.84
N LEU A 363 29.92 -7.03 -2.94
CA LEU A 363 28.49 -7.24 -3.10
C LEU A 363 28.20 -7.89 -4.47
N ARG A 364 27.51 -9.03 -4.46
CA ARG A 364 27.03 -9.74 -5.66
C ARG A 364 25.56 -9.44 -5.95
N ALA A 365 24.73 -9.41 -4.91
CA ALA A 365 23.30 -9.11 -5.02
C ALA A 365 22.74 -8.53 -3.72
N VAL A 366 21.70 -7.70 -3.84
CA VAL A 366 20.83 -7.28 -2.73
C VAL A 366 19.43 -7.79 -3.02
N LYS A 367 18.79 -8.44 -2.05
CA LYS A 367 17.37 -8.84 -2.13
C LYS A 367 16.53 -7.82 -1.37
N SER A 368 16.19 -6.74 -2.05
CA SER A 368 15.44 -5.60 -1.50
C SER A 368 13.91 -5.74 -1.55
N GLY A 369 13.36 -6.80 -2.15
CA GLY A 369 11.91 -6.94 -2.32
C GLY A 369 11.38 -5.95 -3.36
N SER A 370 10.38 -5.14 -3.00
CA SER A 370 9.92 -4.01 -3.83
C SER A 370 10.75 -2.74 -3.66
N TYR A 371 11.69 -2.69 -2.72
CA TYR A 371 12.47 -1.49 -2.46
C TYR A 371 13.55 -1.28 -3.52
N GLY A 372 13.68 -0.04 -3.98
CA GLY A 372 14.74 0.35 -4.92
C GLY A 372 16.09 0.05 -4.31
N SER A 373 16.96 -0.65 -5.02
CA SER A 373 18.34 -0.85 -4.60
C SER A 373 19.30 -0.77 -5.78
N ARG A 374 20.51 -0.30 -5.49
CA ARG A 374 21.62 -0.23 -6.44
C ARG A 374 22.89 -0.75 -5.78
N ILE A 375 23.74 -1.39 -6.56
CA ILE A 375 25.11 -1.76 -6.20
C ILE A 375 26.00 -0.96 -7.14
N ASP A 376 27.04 -0.32 -6.60
CA ASP A 376 27.98 0.46 -7.40
C ASP A 376 28.85 -0.44 -8.28
N ALA A 377 29.38 0.11 -9.38
CA ALA A 377 30.00 -0.67 -10.45
C ALA A 377 31.23 -1.51 -10.04
N ASP A 378 31.86 -1.20 -8.91
CA ASP A 378 32.98 -1.97 -8.36
C ASP A 378 32.54 -3.03 -7.30
N GLY A 379 31.26 -3.07 -6.95
CA GLY A 379 30.71 -3.96 -5.92
C GLY A 379 31.16 -3.65 -4.49
N ARG A 380 31.70 -2.46 -4.18
CA ARG A 380 32.10 -2.09 -2.79
C ARG A 380 31.05 -1.33 -2.02
N SER A 381 30.05 -0.76 -2.67
CA SER A 381 28.93 -0.09 -2.00
C SER A 381 27.60 -0.41 -2.65
N ALA A 382 26.54 -0.29 -1.86
CA ALA A 382 25.16 -0.39 -2.29
C ALA A 382 24.29 0.55 -1.46
N SER A 383 23.12 0.90 -1.98
CA SER A 383 22.08 1.55 -1.18
C SER A 383 20.72 0.90 -1.40
N VAL A 384 19.84 1.02 -0.41
CA VAL A 384 18.44 0.60 -0.48
C VAL A 384 17.57 1.78 -0.08
N ASP A 385 16.70 2.21 -0.98
CA ASP A 385 15.77 3.32 -0.79
C ASP A 385 14.45 2.73 -0.22
N VAL A 386 14.25 2.90 1.10
CA VAL A 386 13.23 2.21 1.92
C VAL A 386 11.97 3.06 2.14
N GLY A 387 12.10 4.39 2.17
CA GLY A 387 10.97 5.31 2.30
C GLY A 387 10.46 5.46 3.74
N GLU A 388 9.19 5.12 3.99
CA GLU A 388 8.55 5.33 5.30
C GLU A 388 8.48 4.05 6.14
N LEU A 389 8.70 4.16 7.45
CA LEU A 389 8.43 3.10 8.43
C LEU A 389 7.48 3.56 9.54
N TYR A 390 6.58 2.65 9.92
CA TYR A 390 5.73 2.78 11.10
C TYR A 390 6.51 2.43 12.37
N ALA A 391 6.04 2.88 13.54
CA ALA A 391 6.61 2.57 14.82
C ALA A 391 6.69 1.05 15.04
N ASP A 392 7.86 0.57 15.48
CA ASP A 392 8.19 -0.85 15.63
C ASP A 392 8.11 -1.68 14.33
N GLU A 393 8.01 -1.05 13.14
CA GLU A 393 8.08 -1.76 11.86
C GLU A 393 9.53 -2.15 11.52
N GLU A 394 9.68 -3.34 10.95
CA GLU A 394 10.97 -3.95 10.59
C GLU A 394 11.14 -4.08 9.08
N ARG A 395 12.39 -3.98 8.61
CA ARG A 395 12.81 -4.25 7.23
C ARG A 395 14.06 -5.11 7.21
N ARG A 396 14.04 -6.16 6.39
CA ARG A 396 15.05 -7.19 6.32
C ARG A 396 15.56 -7.33 4.90
N PHE A 397 16.87 -7.25 4.73
CA PHE A 397 17.50 -7.23 3.41
C PHE A 397 18.66 -8.21 3.38
N LEU A 398 18.60 -9.21 2.49
CA LEU A 398 19.71 -10.15 2.30
C LEU A 398 20.70 -9.61 1.28
N LEU A 399 21.93 -9.43 1.74
CA LEU A 399 23.11 -9.17 0.92
C LEU A 399 23.78 -10.51 0.61
N PHE A 400 24.18 -10.70 -0.63
CA PHE A 400 25.03 -11.81 -1.05
C PHE A 400 26.41 -11.27 -1.37
N LEU A 401 27.42 -11.79 -0.69
CA LEU A 401 28.80 -11.29 -0.72
C LEU A 401 29.75 -12.36 -1.24
N HIS A 402 30.65 -11.97 -2.16
CA HIS A 402 31.92 -12.66 -2.28
C HIS A 402 32.80 -12.27 -1.11
N VAL A 403 33.20 -13.27 -0.33
CA VAL A 403 34.13 -13.18 0.79
C VAL A 403 35.43 -13.91 0.39
N PRO A 404 36.57 -13.20 0.30
CA PRO A 404 37.83 -13.78 -0.17
C PRO A 404 38.43 -14.74 0.86
N ARG A 405 39.50 -15.45 0.48
CA ARG A 405 40.39 -16.12 1.44
C ARG A 405 41.13 -15.05 2.26
N ALA A 406 41.33 -15.30 3.54
CA ALA A 406 42.18 -14.47 4.39
C ALA A 406 43.64 -14.96 4.31
N ARG A 407 44.57 -14.02 4.13
CA ARG A 407 46.01 -14.29 4.04
C ARG A 407 46.58 -14.62 5.43
N PRO A 408 47.75 -15.25 5.54
CA PRO A 408 48.39 -15.51 6.84
C PRO A 408 48.68 -14.26 7.69
N ALA A 409 48.78 -13.08 7.06
CA ALA A 409 49.04 -11.80 7.72
C ALA A 409 47.79 -10.92 7.93
N ASP A 410 46.61 -11.37 7.52
CA ASP A 410 45.35 -10.67 7.78
C ASP A 410 44.86 -10.97 9.22
N ASP A 411 44.05 -10.10 9.80
CA ASP A 411 43.48 -10.30 11.14
C ASP A 411 42.62 -11.57 11.26
N ASP A 412 42.40 -12.05 12.50
CA ASP A 412 41.51 -13.18 12.78
C ASP A 412 40.01 -12.87 12.56
N ASP A 413 39.65 -11.61 12.27
CA ASP A 413 38.28 -11.18 11.88
C ASP A 413 38.28 -10.55 10.48
N THR A 414 37.48 -11.08 9.55
CA THR A 414 37.19 -10.37 8.29
C THR A 414 35.94 -9.49 8.47
N HIS A 415 36.14 -8.16 8.53
CA HIS A 415 35.05 -7.18 8.48
C HIS A 415 34.45 -7.14 7.06
N LEU A 416 33.19 -7.56 6.92
CA LEU A 416 32.51 -7.72 5.64
C LEU A 416 31.88 -6.41 5.17
N VAL A 417 30.87 -5.92 5.90
CA VAL A 417 30.09 -4.72 5.53
C VAL A 417 29.76 -3.86 6.74
N ARG A 418 29.87 -2.55 6.55
CA ARG A 418 29.29 -1.51 7.40
C ARG A 418 27.94 -1.11 6.84
N VAL A 419 26.97 -0.85 7.71
CA VAL A 419 25.66 -0.30 7.34
C VAL A 419 25.46 1.03 8.06
N ALA A 420 24.94 2.02 7.35
CA ALA A 420 24.40 3.24 7.91
C ALA A 420 23.04 3.53 7.29
N CYS A 421 22.31 4.48 7.87
CA CYS A 421 21.09 5.01 7.27
C CYS A 421 20.98 6.52 7.43
N VAL A 422 20.29 7.14 6.47
CA VAL A 422 19.85 8.53 6.54
C VAL A 422 18.34 8.53 6.42
N TYR A 423 17.66 9.30 7.28
CA TYR A 423 16.20 9.41 7.29
C TYR A 423 15.72 10.73 7.87
N ARG A 424 14.45 11.07 7.64
CA ARG A 424 13.73 12.15 8.30
C ARG A 424 12.91 11.63 9.47
N ASP A 425 13.16 12.18 10.65
CA ASP A 425 12.39 11.93 11.87
C ASP A 425 11.07 12.72 11.80
N THR A 426 9.92 12.04 11.92
CA THR A 426 8.61 12.68 11.68
C THR A 426 8.09 13.54 12.83
N ALA A 427 8.60 13.32 14.05
CA ALA A 427 8.23 14.10 15.23
C ALA A 427 8.98 15.44 15.29
N THR A 428 10.23 15.48 14.83
CA THR A 428 11.09 16.67 14.83
C THR A 428 11.22 17.34 13.46
N GLY A 429 10.89 16.64 12.38
CA GLY A 429 11.08 17.08 10.98
C GLY A 429 12.54 17.08 10.50
N ARG A 430 13.50 16.72 11.37
CA ARG A 430 14.95 16.80 11.12
C ARG A 430 15.48 15.55 10.42
N GLY A 431 16.54 15.72 9.64
CA GLY A 431 17.35 14.60 9.18
C GLY A 431 18.15 13.99 10.33
N LYS A 432 18.19 12.66 10.41
CA LYS A 432 19.08 11.86 11.25
C LYS A 432 19.97 11.00 10.35
N ASN A 433 21.22 10.82 10.75
CA ASN A 433 22.15 9.84 10.17
C ASN A 433 22.60 8.91 11.29
N VAL A 434 22.47 7.60 11.10
CA VAL A 434 22.74 6.57 12.10
C VAL A 434 23.61 5.50 11.47
N ALA A 435 24.80 5.27 12.04
CA ALA A 435 25.60 4.09 11.73
C ALA A 435 25.09 2.88 12.54
N GLY A 436 25.19 1.67 11.98
CA GLY A 436 25.02 0.44 12.75
C GLY A 436 26.09 0.30 13.84
N GLU A 437 25.74 -0.44 14.90
CA GLU A 437 26.56 -0.53 16.12
C GLU A 437 27.93 -1.20 15.89
N GLU A 438 27.98 -2.23 15.03
CA GLU A 438 29.20 -2.90 14.59
C GLU A 438 29.17 -3.21 13.08
N ASP A 439 30.36 -3.48 12.51
CA ASP A 439 30.49 -4.06 11.18
C ASP A 439 30.08 -5.54 11.19
N ALA A 440 29.33 -5.98 10.18
CA ALA A 440 29.09 -7.41 9.97
C ALA A 440 30.42 -8.11 9.69
N LYS A 441 30.84 -9.06 10.54
CA LYS A 441 32.16 -9.71 10.46
C LYS A 441 32.09 -11.23 10.63
N VAL A 442 33.16 -11.92 10.23
CA VAL A 442 33.34 -13.38 10.41
C VAL A 442 34.75 -13.71 10.87
N ARG A 443 34.86 -14.59 11.86
CA ARG A 443 36.13 -15.10 12.38
C ARG A 443 36.84 -16.01 11.37
N ARG A 444 38.17 -16.01 11.38
CA ARG A 444 39.08 -16.74 10.49
C ARG A 444 40.04 -17.69 11.24
N PRO A 445 39.49 -18.65 12.00
CA PRO A 445 40.30 -19.63 12.71
C PRO A 445 41.14 -20.49 11.75
N TRP A 446 42.22 -21.02 12.30
CA TRP A 446 43.10 -21.98 11.64
C TRP A 446 42.56 -23.40 11.80
N GLY A 447 42.24 -24.06 10.69
CA GLY A 447 41.71 -25.43 10.67
C GLY A 447 40.23 -25.53 10.27
N PRO A 448 39.61 -26.72 10.39
CA PRO A 448 38.23 -26.97 9.97
C PRO A 448 37.22 -26.23 10.86
N VAL A 449 36.21 -25.63 10.23
CA VAL A 449 35.23 -24.76 10.92
C VAL A 449 33.85 -25.40 10.96
N THR A 450 33.42 -25.75 12.17
CA THR A 450 32.02 -26.08 12.48
C THR A 450 31.37 -24.88 13.15
N SER A 451 30.77 -23.99 12.36
CA SER A 451 29.89 -22.94 12.88
C SER A 451 28.44 -23.32 12.64
N GLU A 452 27.59 -23.09 13.65
CA GLU A 452 26.14 -23.07 13.44
C GLU A 452 25.76 -21.97 12.45
N ARG A 453 24.60 -22.16 11.80
CA ARG A 453 24.01 -21.22 10.85
C ARG A 453 23.04 -20.29 11.56
N SER A 454 23.04 -19.01 11.18
CA SER A 454 22.13 -18.04 11.75
C SER A 454 20.68 -18.33 11.34
N VAL A 455 19.83 -18.64 12.33
CA VAL A 455 18.39 -18.88 12.14
C VAL A 455 17.70 -17.67 11.52
N GLU A 456 18.15 -16.45 11.83
CA GLU A 456 17.64 -15.21 11.22
C GLU A 456 17.91 -15.15 9.72
N VAL A 457 19.13 -15.49 9.30
CA VAL A 457 19.52 -15.51 7.88
C VAL A 457 18.79 -16.63 7.13
N GLU A 458 18.64 -17.81 7.74
CA GLU A 458 17.87 -18.90 7.13
C GLU A 458 16.38 -18.56 7.01
N ARG A 459 15.78 -17.99 8.05
CA ARG A 459 14.38 -17.52 8.08
C ARG A 459 14.08 -16.56 6.94
N GLU A 460 14.93 -15.55 6.75
CA GLU A 460 14.77 -14.58 5.67
C GLU A 460 15.06 -15.19 4.28
N ARG A 461 16.04 -16.10 4.17
CA ARG A 461 16.37 -16.81 2.91
C ARG A 461 15.17 -17.65 2.44
N VAL A 462 14.59 -18.44 3.35
CA VAL A 462 13.38 -19.24 3.12
C VAL A 462 12.19 -18.37 2.71
N ARG A 463 12.04 -17.19 3.31
CA ARG A 463 11.00 -16.20 2.96
C ARG A 463 11.18 -15.65 1.54
N VAL A 464 12.38 -15.22 1.17
CA VAL A 464 12.68 -14.68 -0.17
C VAL A 464 12.48 -15.75 -1.25
N GLU A 465 12.92 -16.99 -1.01
CA GLU A 465 12.68 -18.12 -1.91
C GLU A 465 11.19 -18.48 -2.06
N ALA A 466 10.43 -18.46 -0.96
CA ALA A 466 9.00 -18.67 -1.00
C ALA A 466 8.29 -17.57 -1.81
N THR A 467 8.66 -16.30 -1.59
CA THR A 467 8.08 -15.13 -2.31
C THR A 467 8.31 -15.24 -3.82
N GLY A 468 9.52 -15.60 -4.25
CA GLY A 468 9.81 -15.85 -5.67
C GLY A 468 9.00 -17.02 -6.26
N GLY A 469 8.75 -18.07 -5.45
CA GLY A 469 7.86 -19.16 -5.84
C GLY A 469 6.38 -18.77 -5.92
N ILE A 470 5.90 -17.86 -5.06
CA ILE A 470 4.54 -17.31 -5.15
C ILE A 470 4.39 -16.50 -6.44
N ALA A 471 5.38 -15.70 -6.81
CA ALA A 471 5.39 -14.94 -8.07
C ALA A 471 5.39 -15.87 -9.29
N ALA A 472 6.19 -16.94 -9.28
CA ALA A 472 6.20 -17.96 -10.34
C ALA A 472 4.85 -18.70 -10.44
N ALA A 473 4.24 -19.06 -9.30
CA ALA A 473 2.93 -19.71 -9.27
C ALA A 473 1.79 -18.79 -9.75
N ARG A 474 1.84 -17.48 -9.43
CA ARG A 474 0.96 -16.47 -10.03
C ARG A 474 1.13 -16.47 -11.54
N ALA A 475 2.35 -16.34 -12.04
CA ALA A 475 2.63 -16.30 -13.48
C ALA A 475 2.16 -17.57 -14.22
N ALA A 476 2.25 -18.74 -13.58
CA ALA A 476 1.67 -19.98 -14.09
C ALA A 476 0.13 -19.93 -14.12
N ALA A 477 -0.51 -19.49 -13.04
CA ALA A 477 -1.97 -19.40 -12.94
C ALA A 477 -2.58 -18.37 -13.93
N GLU A 478 -1.92 -17.24 -14.19
CA GLU A 478 -2.37 -16.26 -15.21
C GLU A 478 -2.33 -16.84 -16.64
N ARG A 479 -1.38 -17.77 -16.92
CA ARG A 479 -1.35 -18.54 -18.18
C ARG A 479 -2.34 -19.72 -18.20
N GLY A 480 -3.16 -19.90 -17.17
CA GLY A 480 -4.06 -21.04 -17.00
C GLY A 480 -3.39 -22.35 -16.56
N ALA A 481 -2.08 -22.35 -16.27
CA ALA A 481 -1.31 -23.52 -15.86
C ALA A 481 -1.49 -23.83 -14.36
N HIS A 482 -2.74 -24.05 -13.92
CA HIS A 482 -3.10 -24.23 -12.52
C HIS A 482 -2.39 -25.42 -11.84
N ALA A 483 -2.13 -26.51 -12.58
CA ALA A 483 -1.36 -27.64 -12.07
C ALA A 483 0.11 -27.27 -11.78
N GLU A 484 0.76 -26.51 -12.66
CA GLU A 484 2.12 -25.97 -12.47
C GLU A 484 2.16 -25.07 -11.23
N ALA A 485 1.19 -24.15 -11.09
CA ALA A 485 1.06 -23.28 -9.93
C ALA A 485 0.90 -24.04 -8.60
N VAL A 486 0.09 -25.11 -8.59
CA VAL A 486 -0.10 -25.98 -7.41
C VAL A 486 1.20 -26.70 -7.02
N GLU A 487 1.96 -27.23 -7.98
CA GLU A 487 3.22 -27.92 -7.67
C GLU A 487 4.32 -26.96 -7.22
N ILE A 488 4.42 -25.75 -7.80
CA ILE A 488 5.37 -24.71 -7.36
C ILE A 488 5.12 -24.35 -5.88
N LEU A 489 3.87 -24.07 -5.51
CA LEU A 489 3.51 -23.74 -4.12
C LEU A 489 3.67 -24.95 -3.19
N ARG A 490 3.35 -26.17 -3.64
CA ARG A 490 3.56 -27.41 -2.88
C ARG A 490 5.05 -27.65 -2.62
N HIS A 491 5.91 -27.43 -3.61
CA HIS A 491 7.35 -27.53 -3.46
C HIS A 491 7.85 -26.52 -2.41
N ARG A 492 7.52 -25.23 -2.57
CA ARG A 492 7.96 -24.20 -1.60
C ARG A 492 7.43 -24.46 -0.19
N GLN A 493 6.18 -24.92 -0.04
CA GLN A 493 5.63 -25.30 1.27
C GLN A 493 6.42 -26.45 1.91
N ARG A 494 6.83 -27.47 1.14
CA ARG A 494 7.69 -28.56 1.62
C ARG A 494 9.07 -28.04 2.03
N SER A 495 9.67 -27.14 1.26
CA SER A 495 10.98 -26.55 1.57
C SER A 495 10.93 -25.70 2.84
N VAL A 496 9.93 -24.82 2.98
CA VAL A 496 9.70 -24.02 4.20
C VAL A 496 9.54 -24.94 5.42
N THR A 497 8.75 -26.01 5.31
CA THR A 497 8.48 -26.94 6.42
C THR A 497 9.69 -27.82 6.79
N ARG A 498 10.70 -27.93 5.91
CA ARG A 498 11.93 -28.70 6.14
C ARG A 498 13.11 -27.86 6.67
N SER A 499 13.03 -26.54 6.60
CA SER A 499 14.06 -25.62 7.10
C SER A 499 14.35 -25.87 8.59
N ALA A 500 15.57 -25.55 9.04
CA ALA A 500 15.91 -25.61 10.46
C ALA A 500 15.06 -24.61 11.27
N ALA A 501 14.80 -23.41 10.73
CA ALA A 501 13.92 -22.43 11.36
C ALA A 501 12.50 -22.96 11.62
N ALA A 502 11.87 -23.64 10.65
CA ALA A 502 10.56 -24.25 10.84
C ALA A 502 10.60 -25.44 11.82
N ARG A 503 11.66 -26.26 11.77
CA ARG A 503 11.85 -27.39 12.71
C ARG A 503 12.16 -26.94 14.14
N ALA A 504 12.73 -25.75 14.31
CA ALA A 504 12.90 -25.08 15.60
C ALA A 504 11.63 -24.39 16.10
N GLY A 505 10.56 -24.37 15.30
CA GLY A 505 9.26 -23.81 15.67
C GLY A 505 9.08 -22.31 15.40
N ASP A 506 9.89 -21.70 14.52
CA ASP A 506 9.75 -20.28 14.16
C ASP A 506 8.32 -19.95 13.67
N SER A 507 7.68 -19.00 14.34
CA SER A 507 6.29 -18.63 14.11
C SER A 507 6.05 -18.03 12.72
N THR A 508 7.06 -17.38 12.12
CA THR A 508 6.97 -16.78 10.79
C THR A 508 7.05 -17.85 9.69
N CYS A 509 7.92 -18.85 9.83
CA CYS A 509 7.98 -20.00 8.94
C CYS A 509 6.70 -20.85 9.03
N LEU A 510 6.11 -20.99 10.22
CA LEU A 510 4.82 -21.65 10.43
C LEU A 510 3.64 -20.84 9.87
N ALA A 511 3.68 -19.50 9.93
CA ALA A 511 2.71 -18.63 9.25
C ALA A 511 2.84 -18.75 7.72
N LEU A 512 4.05 -18.66 7.18
CA LEU A 512 4.34 -18.81 5.74
C LEU A 512 3.93 -20.18 5.20
N SER A 513 4.14 -21.27 5.96
CA SER A 513 3.69 -22.61 5.57
C SER A 513 2.15 -22.77 5.59
N ARG A 514 1.44 -21.99 6.42
CA ARG A 514 -0.04 -21.86 6.36
C ARG A 514 -0.47 -21.05 5.14
N GLU A 515 0.15 -19.89 4.91
CA GLU A 515 -0.15 -19.01 3.78
C GLU A 515 0.05 -19.70 2.42
N LEU A 516 1.16 -20.42 2.23
CA LEU A 516 1.41 -21.22 1.03
C LEU A 516 0.38 -22.35 0.85
N ARG A 517 -0.21 -22.88 1.93
CA ARG A 517 -1.30 -23.87 1.85
C ARG A 517 -2.57 -23.26 1.26
N GLU A 518 -2.91 -22.07 1.74
CA GLU A 518 -4.09 -21.32 1.34
C GLU A 518 -3.99 -20.86 -0.12
N MET A 519 -2.85 -20.27 -0.51
CA MET A 519 -2.56 -19.95 -1.92
C MET A 519 -2.69 -21.19 -2.81
N ARG A 520 -2.12 -22.33 -2.40
CA ARG A 520 -2.20 -23.59 -3.14
C ARG A 520 -3.64 -24.09 -3.31
N ALA A 521 -4.52 -23.87 -2.34
CA ALA A 521 -5.93 -24.25 -2.43
C ALA A 521 -6.75 -23.31 -3.36
N ARG A 522 -6.34 -22.05 -3.45
CA ARG A 522 -6.97 -20.99 -4.27
C ARG A 522 -6.50 -20.95 -5.73
N VAL A 523 -5.24 -21.26 -6.04
CA VAL A 523 -4.75 -21.38 -7.44
C VAL A 523 -5.17 -22.68 -8.13
N ALA A 524 -5.77 -23.63 -7.38
CA ALA A 524 -5.98 -25.02 -7.81
C ALA A 524 -6.91 -25.22 -9.02
N SER A 525 -7.75 -24.24 -9.35
CA SER A 525 -8.54 -24.23 -10.57
C SER A 525 -8.77 -22.81 -11.06
N ARG A 526 -9.06 -22.66 -12.35
CA ARG A 526 -9.35 -21.37 -12.98
C ARG A 526 -10.43 -20.57 -12.23
N GLN A 527 -11.57 -21.21 -11.94
CA GLN A 527 -12.68 -20.58 -11.22
C GLN A 527 -12.27 -20.05 -9.84
N ARG A 528 -11.48 -20.81 -9.06
CA ARG A 528 -11.02 -20.35 -7.74
C ARG A 528 -9.98 -19.23 -7.85
N TYR A 529 -9.12 -19.30 -8.86
CA TYR A 529 -8.11 -18.28 -9.10
C TYR A 529 -8.73 -16.96 -9.54
N GLU A 530 -9.67 -16.99 -10.49
CA GLU A 530 -10.38 -15.80 -10.97
C GLU A 530 -11.29 -15.19 -9.91
N LEU A 531 -11.96 -16.00 -9.08
CA LEU A 531 -12.92 -15.53 -8.07
C LEU A 531 -12.26 -14.84 -6.86
N SER A 532 -11.19 -15.42 -6.29
CA SER A 532 -10.47 -14.78 -5.16
C SER A 532 -8.99 -15.15 -5.02
N GLY A 533 -8.51 -16.18 -5.72
CA GLY A 533 -7.11 -16.60 -5.65
C GLY A 533 -6.12 -15.58 -6.17
N ARG A 534 -6.45 -14.87 -7.26
CA ARG A 534 -5.63 -13.76 -7.80
C ARG A 534 -5.46 -12.67 -6.75
N ALA A 535 -6.55 -12.17 -6.17
CA ALA A 535 -6.51 -11.12 -5.15
C ALA A 535 -5.73 -11.55 -3.89
N TYR A 536 -5.98 -12.75 -3.37
CA TYR A 536 -5.27 -13.28 -2.21
C TYR A 536 -3.75 -13.42 -2.45
N VAL A 537 -3.35 -13.91 -3.63
CA VAL A 537 -1.94 -14.05 -4.04
C VAL A 537 -1.27 -12.69 -4.22
N LEU A 538 -1.93 -11.74 -4.89
CA LEU A 538 -1.43 -10.38 -5.11
C LEU A 538 -1.25 -9.59 -3.81
N ALA A 539 -2.21 -9.66 -2.88
CA ALA A 539 -2.08 -9.01 -1.58
C ALA A 539 -0.99 -9.66 -0.71
N GLY A 540 -0.70 -10.96 -0.91
CA GLY A 540 0.44 -11.65 -0.28
C GLY A 540 1.79 -11.27 -0.86
N LEU A 541 1.87 -11.12 -2.19
CA LEU A 541 3.06 -10.59 -2.87
C LEU A 541 3.34 -9.15 -2.43
N SER A 542 2.32 -8.28 -2.36
CA SER A 542 2.45 -6.92 -1.83
C SER A 542 3.00 -6.94 -0.39
N SER A 543 2.43 -7.78 0.49
CA SER A 543 2.88 -7.91 1.88
C SER A 543 4.32 -8.39 2.02
N HIS A 544 4.74 -9.40 1.26
CA HIS A 544 6.11 -9.93 1.33
C HIS A 544 7.15 -9.09 0.57
N ALA A 545 6.77 -8.37 -0.48
CA ALA A 545 7.67 -7.48 -1.20
C ALA A 545 7.99 -6.22 -0.40
N GLN A 546 6.98 -5.63 0.25
CA GLN A 546 7.12 -4.45 1.12
C GLN A 546 7.42 -4.78 2.58
N GLN A 547 7.29 -6.06 2.99
CA GLN A 547 7.44 -6.51 4.39
C GLN A 547 6.50 -5.76 5.36
N ARG A 548 5.27 -5.51 4.89
CA ARG A 548 4.26 -4.66 5.54
C ARG A 548 2.94 -5.40 5.59
N ALA A 549 2.16 -5.23 6.66
CA ALA A 549 0.93 -5.99 6.84
C ALA A 549 -0.17 -5.53 5.88
N THR A 550 -0.58 -6.40 4.96
CA THR A 550 -1.81 -6.23 4.16
C THR A 550 -2.97 -6.97 4.83
N SER A 551 -4.20 -6.50 4.63
CA SER A 551 -5.38 -7.21 5.14
C SER A 551 -5.78 -8.31 4.18
N ARG A 552 -5.83 -9.54 4.69
CA ARG A 552 -6.26 -10.76 3.97
C ARG A 552 -6.89 -11.72 4.97
N GLN A 553 -7.97 -12.37 4.58
CA GLN A 553 -8.63 -13.41 5.38
C GLN A 553 -8.17 -14.81 4.93
N MET A 554 -7.78 -15.66 5.88
CA MET A 554 -7.66 -17.09 5.62
C MET A 554 -9.03 -17.74 5.70
N MET A 555 -9.33 -18.72 4.84
CA MET A 555 -10.52 -19.55 5.02
C MET A 555 -10.53 -20.20 6.41
N SER A 556 -11.64 -20.09 7.14
CA SER A 556 -11.85 -20.72 8.45
C SER A 556 -12.10 -22.24 8.33
N GLY A 557 -11.27 -22.92 7.53
CA GLY A 557 -11.29 -24.36 7.25
C GLY A 557 -10.73 -25.18 8.41
N GLY A 558 -11.38 -25.07 9.57
CA GLY A 558 -10.98 -25.69 10.82
C GLY A 558 -11.55 -24.91 12.00
N VAL A 559 -12.02 -25.62 13.01
CA VAL A 559 -12.26 -25.05 14.34
C VAL A 559 -10.94 -24.43 14.83
N ALA A 560 -11.01 -23.41 15.66
CA ALA A 560 -9.87 -23.06 16.48
C ALA A 560 -9.60 -24.20 17.48
N GLU A 561 -8.86 -25.22 17.03
CA GLU A 561 -7.90 -25.92 17.89
C GLU A 561 -6.86 -24.89 18.33
N ALA A 562 -7.30 -24.03 19.25
CA ALA A 562 -6.40 -23.30 20.11
C ALA A 562 -5.51 -24.35 20.75
N THR A 563 -4.19 -24.21 20.60
CA THR A 563 -3.20 -25.03 21.30
C THR A 563 -3.12 -24.59 22.77
N ALA A 564 -4.29 -24.46 23.41
CA ALA A 564 -4.54 -24.09 24.80
C ALA A 564 -4.16 -25.24 25.76
N THR A 565 -3.07 -25.92 25.43
CA THR A 565 -2.40 -26.99 26.16
C THR A 565 -0.94 -26.60 26.47
N ARG A 566 -0.67 -25.29 26.54
CA ARG A 566 0.47 -24.72 27.28
C ARG A 566 -0.01 -23.77 28.37
N SER A 567 0.07 -24.23 29.61
CA SER A 567 0.02 -23.39 30.80
C SER A 567 1.25 -22.47 30.82
N GLY A 568 1.07 -21.19 30.47
CA GLY A 568 2.16 -20.21 30.43
C GLY A 568 1.87 -18.93 29.64
N GLU A 569 0.91 -18.95 28.71
CA GLU A 569 0.53 -17.76 27.93
C GLU A 569 0.09 -16.59 28.81
N SER A 570 0.64 -15.41 28.54
CA SER A 570 0.26 -14.16 29.18
C SER A 570 -1.12 -13.66 28.71
N ALA A 571 -1.73 -12.78 29.51
CA ALA A 571 -2.97 -12.10 29.14
C ALA A 571 -2.83 -11.27 27.84
N GLY A 572 -1.62 -10.77 27.54
CA GLY A 572 -1.33 -10.04 26.30
C GLY A 572 -1.38 -10.93 25.07
N GLU A 573 -0.70 -12.09 25.10
CA GLU A 573 -0.68 -13.05 23.98
C GLU A 573 -2.09 -13.56 23.65
N ARG A 574 -2.90 -13.85 24.67
CA ARG A 574 -4.31 -14.24 24.49
C ARG A 574 -5.16 -13.12 23.88
N SER A 575 -4.92 -11.87 24.27
CA SER A 575 -5.59 -10.71 23.67
C SER A 575 -5.22 -10.54 22.20
N VAL A 576 -3.95 -10.70 21.84
CA VAL A 576 -3.48 -10.67 20.44
C VAL A 576 -4.06 -11.83 19.63
N ALA A 577 -4.04 -13.07 20.15
CA ALA A 577 -4.60 -14.23 19.46
C ALA A 577 -6.10 -14.04 19.14
N LEU A 578 -6.88 -13.52 20.08
CA LEU A 578 -8.30 -13.17 19.87
C LEU A 578 -8.47 -12.00 18.87
N ALA A 579 -7.62 -10.97 18.95
CA ALA A 579 -7.64 -9.83 18.03
C ALA A 579 -7.25 -10.19 16.59
N THR A 580 -6.57 -11.31 16.37
CA THR A 580 -6.01 -11.72 15.07
C THR A 580 -6.72 -12.91 14.40
N ALA A 581 -7.72 -13.50 15.06
CA ALA A 581 -8.48 -14.62 14.50
C ALA A 581 -8.98 -14.33 13.07
N GLY A 582 -8.69 -15.26 12.15
CA GLY A 582 -9.05 -15.22 10.73
C GLY A 582 -8.10 -14.43 9.80
N LEU A 583 -7.12 -13.69 10.32
CA LEU A 583 -6.30 -12.74 9.55
C LEU A 583 -4.82 -13.15 9.42
N THR A 584 -4.16 -12.65 8.36
CA THR A 584 -2.70 -12.75 8.23
C THR A 584 -2.00 -11.72 9.12
N THR A 585 -1.31 -12.18 10.16
CA THR A 585 -0.63 -11.31 11.16
C THR A 585 0.78 -10.86 10.78
N SER A 586 1.34 -11.40 9.69
CA SER A 586 2.67 -11.07 9.19
C SER A 586 2.86 -9.55 9.11
N TYR A 587 3.94 -9.05 9.74
CA TYR A 587 4.34 -7.64 9.74
C TYR A 587 3.38 -6.64 10.42
N MET A 588 2.42 -7.10 11.24
CA MET A 588 1.58 -6.19 12.03
C MET A 588 2.38 -5.53 13.16
N THR A 589 2.37 -4.20 13.23
CA THR A 589 2.97 -3.46 14.36
C THR A 589 2.01 -3.39 15.56
N PRO A 590 2.48 -3.08 16.78
CA PRO A 590 1.60 -2.92 17.96
C PRO A 590 0.49 -1.89 17.76
N ALA A 591 0.76 -0.81 17.01
CA ALA A 591 -0.23 0.22 16.68
C ALA A 591 -1.36 -0.30 15.77
N MET A 592 -1.05 -1.21 14.84
CA MET A 592 -2.07 -1.90 14.03
C MET A 592 -2.94 -2.81 14.88
N LEU A 593 -2.32 -3.56 15.81
CA LEU A 593 -3.02 -4.51 16.68
C LEU A 593 -3.98 -3.81 17.67
N ASP A 594 -3.59 -2.68 18.28
CA ASP A 594 -4.52 -1.91 19.11
C ASP A 594 -5.66 -1.31 18.27
N MET A 595 -5.36 -0.74 17.10
CA MET A 595 -6.41 -0.17 16.22
C MET A 595 -7.41 -1.25 15.76
N LEU A 596 -6.93 -2.45 15.44
CA LEU A 596 -7.76 -3.62 15.14
C LEU A 596 -8.60 -4.05 16.36
N GLY A 597 -8.02 -4.05 17.56
CA GLY A 597 -8.75 -4.27 18.81
C GLY A 597 -9.84 -3.22 19.08
N ARG A 598 -9.58 -1.94 18.78
CA ARG A 598 -10.58 -0.85 18.84
C ARG A 598 -11.72 -1.08 17.85
N SER A 599 -11.42 -1.55 16.64
CA SER A 599 -12.44 -1.88 15.63
C SER A 599 -13.39 -2.97 16.13
N ARG A 600 -12.85 -4.08 16.64
CA ARG A 600 -13.65 -5.21 17.14
C ARG A 600 -14.56 -4.79 18.30
N ARG A 601 -14.02 -4.12 19.33
CA ARG A 601 -14.79 -3.53 20.44
C ARG A 601 -15.88 -2.56 19.96
N SER A 602 -15.60 -1.75 18.93
CA SER A 602 -16.58 -0.83 18.34
C SER A 602 -17.74 -1.57 17.65
N ARG A 603 -17.46 -2.64 16.89
CA ARG A 603 -18.49 -3.47 16.24
C ARG A 603 -19.35 -4.22 17.26
N GLU A 604 -18.74 -4.78 18.31
CA GLU A 604 -19.45 -5.44 19.41
C GLU A 604 -20.46 -4.49 20.10
N LEU A 605 -20.03 -3.26 20.45
CA LEU A 605 -20.90 -2.25 21.06
C LEU A 605 -22.03 -1.80 20.13
N LEU A 606 -21.79 -1.72 18.81
CA LEU A 606 -22.82 -1.42 17.82
C LEU A 606 -23.84 -2.55 17.71
N GLN A 607 -23.40 -3.81 17.71
CA GLN A 607 -24.28 -4.98 17.70
C GLN A 607 -25.14 -5.05 18.98
N GLN A 608 -24.55 -4.84 20.16
CA GLN A 608 -25.27 -4.78 21.43
C GLN A 608 -26.34 -3.67 21.43
N ARG A 609 -26.02 -2.46 20.97
CA ARG A 609 -27.00 -1.36 20.84
C ARG A 609 -28.12 -1.69 19.86
N GLN A 610 -27.83 -2.32 18.72
CA GLN A 610 -28.86 -2.75 17.78
C GLN A 610 -29.76 -3.83 18.38
N GLN A 611 -29.20 -4.78 19.13
CA GLN A 611 -29.95 -5.83 19.80
C GLN A 611 -30.90 -5.26 20.88
N GLN A 612 -30.40 -4.41 21.78
CA GLN A 612 -31.21 -3.68 22.76
C GLN A 612 -32.33 -2.85 22.11
N THR A 613 -32.07 -2.27 20.92
CA THR A 613 -33.07 -1.52 20.17
C THR A 613 -34.15 -2.43 19.56
N LYS A 614 -33.77 -3.62 19.08
CA LYS A 614 -34.71 -4.65 18.59
C LYS A 614 -35.55 -5.24 19.73
N GLU A 615 -34.96 -5.46 20.89
CA GLU A 615 -35.63 -5.96 22.09
C GLU A 615 -36.64 -4.94 22.62
N ARG A 616 -36.25 -3.66 22.73
CA ARG A 616 -37.19 -2.57 23.04
C ARG A 616 -38.37 -2.49 22.05
N ARG A 617 -38.12 -2.73 20.75
CA ARG A 617 -39.16 -2.84 19.69
C ARG A 617 -39.92 -4.17 19.66
N ARG A 618 -39.75 -5.03 20.67
CA ARG A 618 -40.54 -6.25 20.91
C ARG A 618 -41.28 -6.21 22.26
N THR A 619 -40.92 -5.28 23.14
CA THR A 619 -41.61 -5.00 24.41
C THR A 619 -42.59 -3.82 24.31
N PHE A 620 -42.66 -3.18 23.15
CA PHE A 620 -43.68 -2.24 22.69
C PHE A 620 -44.29 -2.80 21.40
#